data_AF-A0A969L064-F1
#
_entry.id   AF-A0A969L064-F1
#
_cell.length_a   1.000
_cell.length_b   1.000
_cell.length_c   1.000
_cell.angle_alpha   90.00
_cell.angle_beta   90.00
_cell.angle_gamma   90.00
#
_symmetry.space_group_name_H-M   'P 1'
#
loop_
_entity.id
_entity.type
_entity.pdbx_description
1 polymer ?
#
loop_
_entity_poly.entity_id
_entity_poly.type
_entity_poly.pdbx_seq_one_letter_code
_entity_poly.pdbx_strand_id
1 'polypeptide(L)'
;MITTITGKNQITIPAKLVRQLNIQPGARLDWSIGDDGVLIARPLPARSDLARKIAGMGRQWLPEGADPVAELINERSRSDADEGVA
;
A
#
# COMPACT_ATOMS: atom_id res chain seq x y z
N MET A 1 16.26 -6.88 -24.06
CA MET A 1 15.35 -5.74 -24.35
C MET A 1 16.08 -4.49 -23.93
N ILE A 2 16.22 -3.53 -24.83
CA ILE A 2 17.01 -2.33 -24.63
C ILE A 2 16.08 -1.13 -24.84
N THR A 3 16.13 -0.15 -23.95
CA THR A 3 15.40 1.12 -24.07
C THR A 3 16.40 2.27 -24.04
N THR A 4 16.06 3.36 -24.72
CA THR A 4 16.88 4.57 -24.75
C THR A 4 16.25 5.62 -23.84
N ILE A 5 17.09 6.32 -23.06
CA ILE A 5 16.67 7.47 -22.26
C ILE A 5 16.23 8.58 -23.21
N THR A 6 15.02 9.10 -23.00
CA THR A 6 14.48 10.26 -23.72
C THR A 6 14.62 11.52 -22.86
N GLY A 7 14.01 12.63 -23.30
CA GLY A 7 14.10 13.90 -22.58
C GLY A 7 13.70 13.79 -21.10
N LYS A 8 14.25 14.70 -20.28
CA LYS A 8 14.00 14.75 -18.82
C LYS A 8 14.39 13.46 -18.08
N ASN A 9 15.35 12.70 -18.59
CA ASN A 9 15.84 11.45 -17.99
C ASN A 9 14.74 10.38 -17.86
N GLN A 10 13.84 10.31 -18.84
CA GLN A 10 12.70 9.39 -18.83
C GLN A 10 12.96 8.16 -19.69
N ILE A 11 12.39 7.03 -19.29
CA ILE A 11 12.32 5.82 -20.12
C ILE A 11 10.88 5.31 -20.11
N THR A 12 10.46 4.74 -21.23
CA THR A 12 9.23 3.97 -21.29
C THR A 12 9.51 2.56 -20.79
N ILE A 13 8.82 2.12 -19.74
CA ILE A 13 8.90 0.74 -19.26
C ILE A 13 8.21 -0.17 -20.28
N PRO A 14 8.89 -1.18 -20.84
CA PRO A 14 8.31 -2.05 -21.83
C PRO A 14 7.08 -2.82 -21.31
N ALA A 15 6.05 -2.96 -22.15
CA ALA A 15 4.76 -3.53 -21.76
C ALA A 15 4.84 -4.93 -21.15
N LYS A 16 5.82 -5.75 -21.58
CA LYS A 16 6.06 -7.08 -21.01
C LYS A 16 6.43 -7.00 -19.51
N LEU A 17 7.27 -6.05 -19.11
CA LEU A 17 7.64 -5.85 -17.70
C LEU A 17 6.49 -5.27 -16.89
N VAL A 18 5.75 -4.30 -17.45
CA VAL A 18 4.57 -3.72 -16.81
C VAL A 18 3.56 -4.80 -16.44
N ARG A 19 3.27 -5.73 -17.38
CA ARG A 19 2.37 -6.86 -17.13
C ARG A 19 2.93 -7.85 -16.13
N GLN A 20 4.20 -8.23 -16.26
CA GLN A 20 4.83 -9.21 -15.38
C GLN A 20 4.93 -8.73 -13.92
N LEU A 21 5.16 -7.44 -13.72
CA LEU A 21 5.30 -6.82 -12.39
C LEU A 21 3.99 -6.17 -11.91
N ASN A 22 2.90 -6.29 -12.68
CA ASN A 22 1.60 -5.67 -12.41
C ASN A 22 1.70 -4.17 -12.05
N ILE A 23 2.52 -3.43 -12.78
CA ILE A 23 2.70 -1.99 -12.58
C ILE A 23 1.49 -1.27 -13.17
N GLN A 24 0.82 -0.44 -12.37
CA GLN A 24 -0.35 0.34 -12.77
C GLN A 24 -0.01 1.84 -12.87
N PRO A 25 -0.75 2.65 -13.63
CA PRO A 25 -0.62 4.10 -13.60
C PRO A 25 -0.70 4.65 -12.17
N GLY A 26 0.24 5.53 -11.80
CA GLY A 26 0.35 6.07 -10.44
C GLY A 26 1.16 5.18 -9.47
N ALA A 27 1.67 4.02 -9.91
CA ALA A 27 2.59 3.22 -9.11
C ALA A 27 3.86 4.01 -8.76
N ARG A 28 4.34 3.81 -7.53
CA ARG A 28 5.60 4.39 -7.06
C ARG A 28 6.70 3.36 -7.24
N LEU A 29 7.87 3.82 -7.66
CA LEU A 29 9.07 3.00 -7.76
C LEU A 29 10.08 3.46 -6.71
N ASP A 30 10.65 2.50 -5.99
CA ASP A 30 11.81 2.67 -5.15
C ASP A 30 13.06 2.36 -5.96
N TRP A 31 14.04 3.26 -5.93
CA TRP A 31 15.23 3.21 -6.78
C TRP A 31 16.47 3.00 -5.92
N SER A 32 17.33 2.07 -6.34
CA SER A 32 18.63 1.83 -5.71
C SER A 32 19.65 1.43 -6.76
N ILE A 33 20.93 1.52 -6.41
CA ILE A 33 22.04 1.03 -7.22
C ILE A 33 22.54 -0.24 -6.55
N GLY A 34 22.50 -1.35 -7.28
CA GLY A 34 23.12 -2.62 -6.88
C GLY A 34 24.58 -2.71 -7.34
N ASP A 35 25.12 -3.92 -7.30
CA ASP A 35 26.49 -4.17 -7.75
C ASP A 35 26.67 -3.86 -9.24
N ASP A 36 27.91 -3.56 -9.62
CA ASP A 36 28.31 -3.27 -11.01
C ASP A 36 27.49 -2.16 -11.70
N GLY A 37 26.93 -1.23 -10.91
CA GLY A 37 26.14 -0.10 -11.42
C GLY A 37 24.75 -0.50 -11.91
N VAL A 38 24.23 -1.67 -11.50
CA VAL A 38 22.88 -2.10 -11.85
C VAL A 38 21.86 -1.17 -11.17
N LEU A 39 21.09 -0.44 -11.99
CA LEU A 39 19.96 0.36 -11.49
C LEU A 39 18.77 -0.56 -11.20
N ILE A 40 18.36 -0.63 -9.94
CA ILE A 40 17.24 -1.45 -9.47
C ILE A 40 16.02 -0.54 -9.25
N ALA A 41 14.91 -0.86 -9.91
CA ALA A 41 13.62 -0.21 -9.72
C ALA A 41 12.62 -1.21 -9.13
N ARG A 42 12.16 -0.98 -7.90
CA ARG A 42 11.21 -1.85 -7.20
C ARG A 42 9.84 -1.17 -7.11
N PRO A 43 8.77 -1.75 -7.68
CA PRO A 43 7.41 -1.26 -7.46
C PRO A 43 7.04 -1.33 -5.98
N LEU A 44 6.57 -0.22 -5.44
CA LEU A 44 6.01 -0.16 -4.09
C LEU A 44 4.54 -0.59 -4.13
N PRO A 45 4.09 -1.38 -3.15
CA PRO A 45 2.68 -1.77 -3.06
C PRO A 45 1.80 -0.53 -2.88
N ALA A 46 0.61 -0.55 -3.49
CA ALA A 46 -0.36 0.51 -3.27
C ALA A 46 -0.82 0.49 -1.80
N ARG A 47 -1.26 1.65 -1.29
CA ARG A 47 -1.81 1.73 0.08
C ARG A 47 -2.97 0.76 0.29
N SER A 48 -3.83 0.57 -0.72
CA SER A 48 -4.92 -0.40 -0.70
C SER A 48 -4.44 -1.84 -0.57
N ASP A 49 -3.31 -2.19 -1.22
CA ASP A 49 -2.74 -3.53 -1.15
C ASP A 49 -2.14 -3.80 0.23
N LEU A 50 -1.47 -2.80 0.81
CA LEU A 50 -0.99 -2.87 2.18
C LEU A 50 -2.15 -3.02 3.17
N ALA A 51 -3.19 -2.19 3.03
CA ALA A 51 -4.39 -2.26 3.87
C ALA A 51 -5.05 -3.64 3.80
N ARG A 52 -5.18 -4.23 2.60
CA ARG A 52 -5.72 -5.58 2.43
C ARG A 52 -4.83 -6.65 3.08
N LYS A 53 -3.50 -6.53 2.98
CA LYS A 53 -2.56 -7.48 3.59
C LYS A 53 -2.61 -7.45 5.13
N ILE A 54 -2.82 -6.27 5.72
CA ILE A 54 -2.86 -6.10 7.18
C ILE A 54 -4.27 -6.25 7.76
N ALA A 55 -5.31 -6.14 6.95
CA ALA A 55 -6.69 -6.29 7.37
C ALA A 55 -6.90 -7.67 8.03
N GLY A 56 -7.38 -7.66 9.27
CA GLY A 56 -7.68 -8.88 10.01
C GLY A 56 -6.47 -9.61 10.61
N MET A 57 -5.22 -9.17 10.39
CA MET A 57 -4.05 -9.75 11.05
C MET A 57 -4.17 -9.70 12.58
N GLY A 58 -4.79 -8.63 13.09
CA GLY A 58 -5.07 -8.43 14.52
C GLY A 58 -6.01 -9.47 15.15
N ARG A 59 -6.81 -10.16 14.33
CA ARG A 59 -7.96 -10.96 14.80
C ARG A 59 -7.54 -12.22 15.57
N GLN A 60 -6.34 -12.74 15.32
CA GLN A 60 -5.80 -13.91 16.02
C GLN A 60 -5.45 -13.64 17.49
N TRP A 61 -5.27 -12.38 17.88
CA TRP A 61 -4.96 -11.99 19.25
C TRP A 61 -6.20 -11.52 20.02
N LEU A 62 -7.39 -11.56 19.39
CA LEU A 62 -8.63 -11.20 20.05
C LEU A 62 -9.21 -12.42 20.80
N PRO A 63 -9.82 -12.21 21.98
CA PRO A 63 -10.64 -13.22 22.61
C PRO A 63 -11.75 -13.72 21.67
N GLU A 64 -12.19 -14.96 21.86
CA GLU A 64 -13.29 -15.52 21.07
C GLU A 64 -14.57 -14.68 21.24
N GLY A 65 -15.20 -14.33 20.12
CA GLY A 65 -16.41 -13.50 20.11
C GLY A 65 -16.19 -12.00 20.34
N ALA A 66 -14.95 -11.54 20.55
CA ALA A 66 -14.68 -10.11 20.71
C ALA A 66 -14.91 -9.33 19.40
N ASP A 67 -15.63 -8.22 19.50
CA ASP A 67 -15.84 -7.26 18.41
C ASP A 67 -15.34 -5.86 18.83
N PRO A 68 -14.01 -5.62 18.74
CA PRO A 68 -13.42 -4.36 19.18
C PRO A 68 -13.87 -3.16 18.33
N VAL A 69 -14.36 -3.39 17.11
CA VAL A 69 -14.89 -2.31 16.27
C VAL A 69 -16.25 -1.88 16.80
N ALA A 70 -17.13 -2.83 17.11
CA ALA A 70 -18.41 -2.52 17.74
C ALA A 70 -18.24 -1.87 19.12
N GLU A 71 -17.29 -2.35 19.92
CA GLU A 71 -16.95 -1.74 21.21
C GLU A 71 -16.51 -0.28 21.06
N LEU A 72 -15.60 0.01 20.12
CA LEU A 72 -15.12 1.37 19.86
C LEU A 72 -16.24 2.30 19.35
N ILE A 73 -17.14 1.80 18.50
CA ILE A 73 -18.29 2.56 18.02
C ILE A 73 -19.20 2.92 19.20
N ASN A 74 -19.50 1.95 20.07
CA ASN A 74 -20.34 2.20 21.25
C ASN A 74 -19.69 3.18 22.23
N GLU A 75 -18.37 3.10 22.43
CA GLU A 75 -17.61 4.05 23.23
C GLU A 75 -17.70 5.48 22.66
N ARG A 76 -17.44 5.64 21.35
CA ARG A 76 -17.53 6.93 20.65
C ARG A 76 -18.93 7.54 20.75
N SER A 77 -19.97 6.75 20.48
CA SER A 77 -21.35 7.23 20.56
C SER A 77 -21.77 7.65 21.97
N ARG A 78 -21.22 7.02 23.03
CA ARG A 78 -21.44 7.46 24.41
C ARG A 78 -20.69 8.75 24.72
N SER A 79 -19.44 8.87 24.28
CA SER A 79 -18.64 10.08 24.45
C SER A 79 -19.29 11.30 23.78
N ASP A 80 -19.78 11.15 22.55
CA ASP A 80 -20.44 12.24 21.82
C ASP A 80 -21.76 12.67 22.51
N ALA A 81 -22.49 11.72 23.09
CA ALA A 81 -23.70 11.98 23.87
C ALA A 81 -23.40 12.69 25.20
N ASP A 82 -22.33 12.30 25.89
CA ASP A 82 -21.89 12.93 27.14
C ASP A 82 -21.32 14.35 26.92
N GLU A 83 -20.71 14.60 25.75
CA GLU A 83 -20.21 15.93 25.34
C GLU A 83 -21.30 16.83 24.71
N GLY A 84 -22.53 16.36 24.57
CA GLY A 84 -23.68 17.15 24.09
C GLY A 84 -23.61 17.52 22.61
N VAL A 85 -22.81 16.80 21.81
CA VAL A 85 -22.70 16.93 20.35
C VAL A 85 -23.51 15.82 19.69
N ALA A 86 -24.84 15.94 19.73
CA ALA A 86 -25.77 15.04 19.04
C ALA A 86 -26.72 15.80 18.11
#